data_AF-A0A922CID9-F1
#
_entry.id   AF-A0A922CID9-F1
#
_cell.length_a   1.000
_cell.length_b   1.000
_cell.length_c   1.000
_cell.angle_alpha   90.00
_cell.angle_beta   90.00
_cell.angle_gamma   90.00
#
_symmetry.space_group_name_H-M   'P 1'
#
loop_
_entity.id
_entity.type
_entity.pdbx_description
1 polymer ?
#
loop_
_entity_poly.entity_id
_entity_poly.type
_entity_poly.pdbx_seq_one_letter_code
_entity_poly.pdbx_strand_id
1 'polypeptide(L)'
;MRGEYQEPMSKEDVKPLLQNIQKYSTLPAKIERPNADVIRVIDCYIGRVNGFAYGSKQRFIKMKRKGVIKPVGPCDMYRFPPTSSVEYGWWQHDPVITNSTWHHTYPKHPQPASPNTLILDKVRKNNKYATLF
;
A
#
# COMPACT_ATOMS: atom_id res chain seq x y z
N MET A 1 -4.47 -34.29 27.50
CA MET A 1 -5.57 -33.36 27.85
C MET A 1 -5.09 -31.94 27.59
N ARG A 2 -5.67 -31.24 26.60
CA ARG A 2 -5.42 -29.80 26.44
C ARG A 2 -6.27 -29.12 27.51
N GLY A 3 -5.65 -28.62 28.58
CA GLY A 3 -6.34 -27.76 29.53
C GLY A 3 -6.91 -26.57 28.75
N GLU A 4 -8.21 -26.33 28.91
CA GLU A 4 -8.88 -25.19 28.30
C GLU A 4 -8.20 -23.91 28.79
N TYR A 5 -7.66 -23.14 27.84
CA TYR A 5 -7.06 -21.85 28.16
C TYR A 5 -8.16 -20.93 28.73
N GLN A 6 -7.96 -20.47 29.96
CA GLN A 6 -8.85 -19.50 30.61
C GLN A 6 -8.14 -18.14 30.65
N GLU A 7 -8.81 -17.11 30.13
CA GLU A 7 -8.26 -15.76 30.12
C GLU A 7 -8.12 -15.21 31.55
N PRO A 8 -6.95 -14.63 31.91
CA PRO A 8 -6.77 -14.04 33.23
C PRO A 8 -7.64 -12.79 33.38
N MET A 9 -8.44 -12.75 34.45
CA MET A 9 -9.38 -11.65 34.74
C MET A 9 -8.76 -10.58 35.65
N SER A 10 -7.65 -10.90 36.35
CA SER A 10 -6.94 -9.98 37.23
C SER A 10 -5.45 -9.84 36.88
N LYS A 11 -4.82 -8.74 37.30
CA LYS A 11 -3.37 -8.54 37.14
C LYS A 11 -2.54 -9.55 37.91
N GLU A 12 -3.10 -10.18 38.94
CA GLU A 12 -2.43 -11.17 39.77
C GLU A 12 -2.33 -12.51 39.03
N ASP A 13 -3.37 -12.88 38.28
CA ASP A 13 -3.42 -14.10 37.45
C ASP A 13 -2.47 -14.03 36.25
N VAL A 14 -2.12 -12.83 35.80
CA VAL A 14 -1.18 -12.61 34.68
C VAL A 14 0.27 -12.92 35.08
N LYS A 15 0.66 -12.75 36.35
CA LYS A 15 2.03 -12.96 36.82
C LYS A 15 2.57 -14.38 36.54
N PRO A 16 1.87 -15.47 36.91
CA PRO A 16 2.36 -16.83 36.63
C PRO A 16 2.42 -17.12 35.13
N LEU A 17 1.50 -16.57 34.33
CA LEU A 17 1.53 -16.70 32.87
C LEU A 17 2.76 -16.03 32.26
N LEU A 18 3.09 -14.81 32.68
CA LEU A 18 4.30 -14.10 32.22
C LEU A 18 5.58 -14.86 32.59
N GLN A 19 5.65 -15.45 33.79
CA GLN A 19 6.80 -16.26 34.20
C GLN A 19 6.95 -17.53 33.34
N ASN A 20 5.84 -18.20 33.01
CA ASN A 20 5.86 -19.35 32.12
C ASN A 20 6.26 -18.95 30.70
N ILE A 21 5.73 -17.84 30.20
CA ILE A 21 6.13 -17.29 28.89
C ILE A 21 7.63 -16.99 28.88
N GLN A 22 8.17 -16.36 29.91
CA GLN A 22 9.62 -16.11 30.00
C GLN A 22 10.46 -17.39 30.05
N LYS A 23 10.01 -18.43 30.76
CA LYS A 23 10.73 -19.70 30.88
C LYS A 23 10.71 -20.54 29.60
N TYR A 24 9.59 -20.54 28.88
CA TYR A 24 9.37 -21.42 27.74
C TYR A 24 9.40 -20.71 26.37
N SER A 25 9.52 -19.38 26.35
CA SER A 25 9.63 -18.63 25.10
C SER A 25 10.94 -18.94 24.38
N THR A 26 10.84 -19.37 23.13
CA THR A 26 11.97 -19.51 22.20
C THR A 26 12.28 -18.21 21.45
N LEU A 27 11.49 -17.15 21.67
CA LEU A 27 11.72 -15.86 21.03
C LEU A 27 12.93 -15.15 21.67
N PRO A 28 13.80 -14.53 20.85
CA PRO A 28 14.92 -13.75 21.36
C PRO A 28 14.42 -12.53 22.15
N ALA A 29 15.13 -12.16 23.22
CA ALA A 29 14.78 -11.03 24.10
C ALA A 29 14.71 -9.68 23.34
N LYS A 30 15.41 -9.56 22.21
CA LYS A 30 15.31 -8.45 21.27
C LYS A 30 15.05 -9.00 19.87
N ILE A 31 13.99 -8.51 19.25
CA ILE A 31 13.75 -8.73 17.82
C ILE A 31 14.64 -7.73 17.07
N GLU A 32 15.74 -8.21 16.50
CA GLU A 32 16.52 -7.43 15.54
C GLU A 32 15.68 -7.25 14.28
N ARG A 33 14.97 -6.14 14.20
CA ARG A 33 14.31 -5.75 12.95
C ARG A 33 15.40 -5.33 11.97
N PRO A 34 15.40 -5.85 10.73
CA PRO A 34 16.35 -5.38 9.73
C PRO A 34 16.18 -3.87 9.57
N ASN A 35 17.33 -3.17 9.57
CA ASN A 35 17.38 -1.72 9.60
C ASN A 35 16.68 -1.16 8.34
N ALA A 36 15.54 -0.48 8.51
CA ALA A 36 14.67 -0.06 7.41
C ALA A 36 15.39 0.86 6.41
N ASP A 37 16.42 1.58 6.88
CA ASP A 37 17.23 2.48 6.05
C ASP A 37 18.16 1.74 5.07
N VAL A 38 18.48 0.46 5.29
CA VAL A 38 19.23 -0.36 4.31
C VAL A 38 18.44 -0.52 3.00
N ILE A 39 17.10 -0.50 3.07
CA ILE A 39 16.24 -0.57 1.89
C ILE A 39 16.35 0.72 1.06
N ARG A 40 16.66 1.86 1.71
CA ARG A 40 16.69 3.21 1.14
C ARG A 40 18.02 3.57 0.46
N VAL A 41 19.10 2.84 0.71
CA VAL A 41 20.39 3.05 0.01
C VAL A 41 20.16 2.89 -1.49
N ILE A 42 20.63 3.90 -2.25
CA ILE A 42 20.63 3.89 -3.71
C ILE A 42 21.61 2.80 -4.13
N ASP A 43 21.06 1.65 -4.44
CA ASP A 43 21.83 0.54 -4.95
C ASP A 43 21.76 0.57 -6.48
N CYS A 44 22.90 0.89 -7.08
CA CYS A 44 23.11 0.98 -8.51
C CYS A 44 22.88 -0.36 -9.24
N TYR A 45 22.94 -1.49 -8.53
CA TYR A 45 22.72 -2.84 -9.07
C TYR A 45 21.33 -3.41 -8.71
N ILE A 46 20.67 -2.95 -7.64
CA ILE A 46 19.37 -3.45 -7.13
C ILE A 46 18.14 -2.72 -7.70
N GLY A 47 18.32 -1.83 -8.68
CA GLY A 47 17.24 -1.50 -9.62
C GLY A 47 16.51 -0.17 -9.39
N ARG A 48 17.06 0.77 -8.60
CA ARG A 48 16.52 2.14 -8.57
C ARG A 48 16.93 3.00 -9.77
N VAL A 49 17.90 2.56 -10.58
CA VAL A 49 18.51 3.41 -11.61
C VAL A 49 17.67 3.51 -12.89
N ASN A 50 16.95 2.44 -13.27
CA ASN A 50 16.21 2.42 -14.54
C ASN A 50 14.93 1.58 -14.56
N GLY A 51 14.56 0.91 -13.45
CA GLY A 51 13.32 0.13 -13.40
C GLY A 51 13.23 -1.06 -14.36
N PHE A 52 14.36 -1.58 -14.88
CA PHE A 52 14.41 -2.83 -15.65
C PHE A 52 15.03 -3.97 -14.84
N ALA A 53 14.55 -5.20 -15.06
CA ALA A 53 15.03 -6.42 -14.39
C ALA A 53 16.04 -7.23 -15.21
N TYR A 54 16.22 -6.94 -16.51
CA TYR A 54 17.20 -7.59 -17.40
C TYR A 54 17.21 -9.13 -17.35
N GLY A 55 16.03 -9.75 -17.25
CA GLY A 55 15.91 -11.21 -17.14
C GLY A 55 16.24 -11.79 -15.74
N SER A 56 16.74 -11.00 -14.79
CA SER A 56 17.05 -11.47 -13.44
C SER A 56 15.81 -11.51 -12.54
N LYS A 57 15.40 -12.73 -12.15
CA LYS A 57 14.30 -12.96 -11.20
C LYS A 57 14.58 -12.33 -9.83
N GLN A 58 15.82 -12.42 -9.34
CA GLN A 58 16.20 -11.85 -8.05
C GLN A 58 16.07 -10.32 -8.06
N ARG A 59 16.49 -9.68 -9.16
CA ARG A 59 16.35 -8.22 -9.34
C ARG A 59 14.89 -7.81 -9.39
N PHE A 60 14.05 -8.54 -10.13
CA PHE A 60 12.60 -8.29 -10.18
C PHE A 60 11.94 -8.35 -8.80
N ILE A 61 12.25 -9.36 -7.98
CA ILE A 61 11.72 -9.49 -6.62
C ILE A 61 12.13 -8.28 -5.76
N LYS A 62 13.39 -7.86 -5.84
CA LYS A 62 13.89 -6.69 -5.10
C LYS A 62 13.22 -5.40 -5.54
N MET A 63 13.02 -5.20 -6.85
CA MET A 63 12.29 -4.04 -7.38
C MET A 63 10.85 -3.98 -6.86
N LYS A 64 10.13 -5.11 -6.84
CA LYS A 64 8.77 -5.20 -6.29
C LYS A 64 8.72 -4.85 -4.80
N ARG A 65 9.65 -5.36 -3.99
CA ARG A 65 9.75 -5.03 -2.55
C ARG A 65 10.02 -3.55 -2.30
N LYS A 66 10.78 -2.90 -3.19
CA LYS A 66 11.10 -1.47 -3.11
C LYS A 66 10.05 -0.56 -3.76
N GLY A 67 8.97 -1.11 -4.32
CA GLY A 67 7.96 -0.33 -5.04
C GLY A 67 8.47 0.33 -6.33
N VAL A 68 9.58 -0.17 -6.90
CA VAL A 68 10.09 0.36 -8.17
C VAL A 68 9.19 -0.13 -9.31
N ILE A 69 8.52 0.82 -9.95
CA ILE A 69 7.65 0.57 -11.11
C ILE A 69 8.52 0.51 -12.38
N LYS A 70 8.16 -0.39 -13.30
CA LYS A 70 8.81 -0.46 -14.60
C LYS A 70 8.48 0.82 -15.39
N PRO A 71 9.47 1.49 -16.02
CA PRO A 71 9.22 2.78 -16.67
C PRO A 71 8.37 2.65 -17.93
N VAL A 72 8.42 1.50 -18.60
CA VAL A 72 7.69 1.24 -19.85
C VAL A 72 6.38 0.52 -19.52
N GLY A 73 5.28 1.07 -20.00
CA GLY A 73 3.94 0.52 -19.82
C GLY A 73 3.65 -0.67 -20.76
N PRO A 74 2.56 -1.42 -20.51
CA PRO A 74 2.13 -2.49 -21.40
C PRO A 74 1.85 -2.01 -22.84
N CYS A 75 1.29 -0.81 -23.01
CA CYS A 75 0.91 -0.24 -24.30
C CYS A 75 2.11 0.07 -25.21
N ASP A 76 3.27 0.38 -24.62
CA ASP A 76 4.50 0.63 -25.39
C ASP A 76 5.22 -0.66 -25.80
N MET A 77 4.93 -1.77 -25.12
CA MET A 77 5.64 -3.04 -25.29
C MET A 77 4.92 -4.03 -26.19
N TYR A 78 3.59 -4.08 -26.07
CA TYR A 78 2.77 -5.09 -26.73
C TYR A 78 1.84 -4.43 -27.72
N ARG A 79 1.60 -5.10 -28.84
CA ARG A 79 0.64 -4.64 -29.85
C ARG A 79 -0.81 -4.78 -29.39
N PHE A 80 -1.08 -5.74 -28.50
CA PHE A 80 -2.42 -6.07 -28.00
C PHE A 80 -2.38 -6.22 -26.47
N PRO A 81 -3.51 -5.97 -25.78
CA PRO A 81 -3.56 -6.13 -24.33
C PRO A 81 -3.28 -7.60 -23.95
N PRO A 82 -2.25 -7.87 -23.14
CA PRO A 82 -1.88 -9.24 -22.79
C PRO A 82 -2.85 -9.89 -21.80
N THR A 83 -3.63 -9.10 -21.05
CA THR A 83 -4.59 -9.57 -20.04
C THR A 83 -5.83 -8.67 -20.00
N SER A 84 -6.96 -9.22 -19.55
CA SER A 84 -8.23 -8.47 -19.41
C SER A 84 -8.14 -7.29 -18.46
N SER A 85 -7.32 -7.38 -17.41
CA SER A 85 -7.07 -6.26 -16.49
C SER A 85 -6.39 -5.06 -17.15
N VAL A 86 -5.64 -5.29 -18.23
CA VAL A 86 -4.91 -4.25 -18.97
C VAL A 86 -5.79 -3.65 -20.07
N GLU A 87 -6.80 -4.39 -20.54
CA GLU A 87 -7.74 -3.97 -21.58
C GLU A 87 -8.52 -2.70 -21.21
N TYR A 88 -8.98 -2.58 -19.96
CA TYR A 88 -9.77 -1.43 -19.49
C TYR A 88 -9.06 -0.08 -19.69
N GLY A 89 -7.74 -0.03 -19.49
CA GLY A 89 -6.94 1.18 -19.65
C GLY A 89 -6.22 1.30 -21.00
N TRP A 90 -6.30 0.27 -21.84
CA TRP A 90 -5.45 0.13 -23.04
C TRP A 90 -5.60 1.31 -24.01
N TRP A 91 -6.84 1.73 -24.23
CA TRP A 91 -7.21 2.75 -25.22
C TRP A 91 -6.98 4.18 -24.74
N GLN A 92 -6.58 4.40 -23.48
CA GLN A 92 -6.30 5.76 -22.97
C GLN A 92 -5.09 6.40 -23.66
N HIS A 93 -4.21 5.57 -24.23
CA HIS A 93 -2.97 5.99 -24.91
C HIS A 93 -3.13 6.16 -26.44
N ASP A 94 -4.32 5.89 -26.99
CA ASP A 94 -4.55 6.04 -28.43
C ASP A 94 -4.61 7.53 -28.80
N PRO A 95 -3.68 8.06 -29.62
CA PRO A 95 -3.63 9.47 -29.96
C PRO A 95 -4.89 9.97 -30.68
N VAL A 96 -5.62 9.09 -31.35
CA VAL A 96 -6.91 9.41 -31.97
C VAL A 96 -7.96 9.68 -30.91
N ILE A 97 -7.91 8.97 -29.78
CA ILE A 97 -8.86 9.10 -28.66
C ILE A 97 -8.44 10.23 -27.71
N THR A 98 -7.15 10.37 -27.39
CA THR A 98 -6.63 11.29 -26.35
C THR A 98 -6.97 12.77 -26.61
N ASN A 99 -7.08 13.17 -27.87
CA ASN A 99 -7.48 14.54 -28.25
C ASN A 99 -8.90 14.62 -28.83
N SER A 100 -9.62 13.50 -28.89
CA SER A 100 -11.00 13.49 -29.39
C SER A 100 -11.97 13.86 -28.27
N THR A 101 -12.96 14.69 -28.60
CA THR A 101 -14.12 14.96 -27.76
C THR A 101 -15.14 13.81 -27.85
N TRP A 102 -14.67 12.55 -27.86
CA TRP A 102 -15.55 11.39 -28.01
C TRP A 102 -16.63 11.30 -26.93
N HIS A 103 -16.41 12.00 -25.80
CA HIS A 103 -17.38 12.15 -24.72
C HIS A 103 -17.30 13.55 -24.07
N HIS A 104 -17.94 14.55 -24.68
CA HIS A 104 -18.39 15.74 -23.95
C HIS A 104 -19.84 16.03 -24.32
N THR A 105 -20.78 15.47 -23.56
CA THR A 105 -22.21 15.74 -23.75
C THR A 105 -22.68 16.97 -22.99
N TYR A 106 -22.04 17.36 -21.88
CA TYR A 106 -22.42 18.53 -21.06
C TYR A 106 -21.24 19.11 -20.27
N PRO A 107 -21.26 20.41 -19.91
CA PRO A 107 -20.30 20.98 -18.96
C PRO A 107 -20.39 20.24 -17.62
N LYS A 108 -19.25 19.74 -17.12
CA LYS A 108 -19.17 19.23 -15.74
C LYS A 108 -19.33 20.40 -14.78
N HIS A 109 -20.25 20.27 -13.83
CA HIS A 109 -20.39 21.18 -12.69
C HIS A 109 -19.82 20.51 -11.44
N PRO A 110 -18.49 20.53 -11.23
CA PRO A 110 -17.91 19.97 -10.01
C PRO A 110 -18.51 20.71 -8.80
N GLN A 111 -18.95 19.98 -7.79
CA GLN A 111 -19.42 20.58 -6.54
C GLN A 111 -18.20 20.95 -5.70
N PRO A 112 -17.84 22.24 -5.56
CA PRO A 112 -16.73 22.61 -4.69
C PRO A 112 -17.10 22.30 -3.24
N ALA A 113 -16.11 21.86 -2.45
CA ALA A 113 -16.29 21.74 -1.01
C ALA A 113 -16.63 23.13 -0.45
N SER A 114 -17.77 23.24 0.21
CA SER A 114 -18.17 24.50 0.85
C SER A 114 -17.25 24.83 2.03
N PRO A 115 -17.09 26.11 2.40
CA PRO A 115 -16.34 26.49 3.60
C PRO A 115 -16.84 25.78 4.86
N ASN A 116 -18.15 25.57 4.99
CA ASN A 116 -18.76 24.88 6.12
C ASN A 116 -18.36 23.40 6.18
N THR A 117 -18.32 22.71 5.04
CA THR A 117 -17.84 21.33 4.97
C THR A 117 -16.36 21.21 5.32
N LEU A 118 -15.53 22.18 4.91
CA LEU A 118 -14.10 22.19 5.25
C LEU A 118 -13.86 22.42 6.76
N ILE A 119 -14.67 23.26 7.39
CA ILE A 119 -14.64 23.47 8.84
C ILE A 119 -15.06 22.20 9.56
N LEU A 120 -16.16 21.57 9.15
CA LEU A 120 -16.63 20.32 9.74
C LEU A 120 -15.57 19.20 9.64
N ASP A 121 -14.89 19.08 8.51
CA ASP A 121 -13.80 18.11 8.32
C ASP A 121 -12.63 18.32 9.29
N LYS A 122 -12.33 19.57 9.64
CA LYS A 122 -11.34 19.88 10.69
C LYS A 122 -11.86 19.51 12.08
N VAL A 123 -13.10 19.85 12.40
CA VAL A 123 -13.69 19.56 13.72
C VAL A 123 -13.85 18.05 13.94
N ARG A 124 -14.22 17.29 12.91
CA ARG A 124 -14.37 15.82 12.97
C ARG A 124 -13.08 15.07 13.32
N LYS A 125 -11.91 15.66 13.06
CA LYS A 125 -10.63 15.08 13.50
C LYS A 125 -10.49 15.05 15.03
N ASN A 126 -11.15 15.98 15.72
CA ASN A 126 -11.09 16.13 17.18
C ASN A 126 -12.36 15.63 17.87
N ASN A 127 -13.52 15.76 17.23
CA ASN A 127 -14.81 15.32 17.78
C ASN A 127 -15.59 14.51 16.74
N LYS A 128 -15.70 13.19 16.99
CA LYS A 128 -16.42 12.24 16.13
C LYS A 128 -17.91 12.56 15.95
N TYR A 129 -18.52 13.27 16.91
CA TYR A 129 -19.94 13.63 16.90
C TYR A 129 -20.22 14.99 16.26
N ALA A 130 -19.22 15.64 15.66
CA ALA A 130 -19.44 16.90 14.96
C ALA A 130 -20.27 16.67 13.69
N THR A 131 -21.50 17.19 13.70
CA THR A 131 -22.42 17.25 12.57
C THR A 131 -22.76 18.71 12.26
N LEU A 132 -23.03 18.98 10.98
CA LEU A 132 -23.80 20.17 10.61
C LEU A 132 -25.25 19.73 10.72
N PHE A 133 -25.97 20.32 11.69
CA PHE A 133 -27.32 19.95 12.17
C PHE A 133 -27.37 18.74 13.11
#